data_AF-A0A2V8YIU7-F1
#
_entry.id   AF-A0A2V8YIU7-F1
#
_cell.length_a   1.000
_cell.length_b   1.000
_cell.length_c   1.000
_cell.angle_alpha   90.00
_cell.angle_beta   90.00
_cell.angle_gamma   90.00
#
_symmetry.space_group_name_H-M   'P 1'
#
loop_
_entity.id
_entity.type
_entity.pdbx_description
1 polymer ?
#
loop_
_entity_poly.entity_id
_entity_poly.type
_entity_poly.pdbx_seq_one_letter_code
_entity_poly.pdbx_strand_id
1 'polypeptide(L)'
;MIVARVLSVQGSSAAQAGVMIRETLNAGANHVFLFDYASSILATERTNTGTSSSYQWVGSATLPYWLKLMRSGNVFSMYGSSDGVNWVQLGASQTVSMASSVYVGLAVSNRTTASLATATFDNVSLSTP
;
A
#
# COMPACT_ATOMS: atom_id res chain seq x y z
N MET A 1 2.94 8.97 8.33
CA MET A 1 1.97 8.63 7.28
C MET A 1 2.57 8.85 5.90
N ILE A 2 2.07 8.14 4.91
CA ILE A 2 2.36 8.38 3.49
C ILE A 2 1.05 8.58 2.72
N VAL A 3 1.09 9.50 1.76
CA VAL A 3 0.03 9.74 0.78
C VAL A 3 0.66 9.72 -0.61
N ALA A 4 -0.02 9.11 -1.57
CA ALA A 4 0.31 9.24 -2.99
C ALA A 4 -0.95 9.07 -3.84
N ARG A 5 -1.01 9.76 -4.99
CA ARG A 5 -1.98 9.43 -6.03
C ARG A 5 -1.35 8.50 -7.04
N VAL A 6 -2.01 7.37 -7.27
CA VAL A 6 -1.68 6.44 -8.35
C VAL A 6 -2.39 6.96 -9.60
N LEU A 7 -1.62 7.34 -10.62
CA LEU A 7 -2.18 7.85 -11.88
C LEU A 7 -2.52 6.72 -12.85
N SER A 8 -1.63 5.74 -12.96
CA SER A 8 -1.77 4.64 -13.91
C SER A 8 -0.97 3.44 -13.43
N VAL A 9 -1.45 2.25 -13.76
CA VAL A 9 -0.73 0.99 -13.58
C VAL A 9 -0.77 0.22 -14.90
N GLN A 10 0.38 -0.24 -15.34
CA GLN A 10 0.57 -1.08 -16.53
C GLN A 10 1.33 -2.33 -16.10
N GLY A 11 0.99 -3.49 -16.67
CA GLY A 11 1.60 -4.76 -16.31
C GLY A 11 0.67 -5.92 -16.60
N SER A 12 0.89 -7.04 -15.90
CA SER A 12 -0.05 -8.16 -15.94
C SER A 12 -1.38 -7.81 -15.26
N SER A 13 -2.37 -8.69 -15.38
CA SER A 13 -3.62 -8.61 -14.60
C SER A 13 -3.41 -8.68 -13.09
N ALA A 14 -2.21 -9.00 -12.63
CA ALA A 14 -1.85 -9.09 -11.23
C ALA A 14 -0.94 -7.93 -10.75
N ALA A 15 -0.76 -6.88 -11.55
CA ALA A 15 0.04 -5.73 -11.18
C ALA A 15 -0.54 -5.03 -9.92
N GLN A 16 0.35 -4.60 -9.04
CA GLN A 16 0.06 -3.98 -7.76
C GLN A 16 0.83 -2.66 -7.70
N ALA A 17 0.15 -1.56 -7.39
CA ALA A 17 0.79 -0.27 -7.20
C ALA A 17 0.16 0.53 -6.08
N GLY A 18 0.97 1.07 -5.18
CA GLY A 18 0.46 1.87 -4.07
C GLY A 18 1.52 2.28 -3.07
N VAL A 19 1.11 2.39 -1.81
CA VAL A 19 1.94 2.88 -0.71
C VAL A 19 2.18 1.79 0.33
N MET A 20 3.43 1.65 0.76
CA MET A 20 3.87 0.60 1.68
C MET A 20 4.60 1.21 2.88
N ILE A 21 4.35 0.63 4.05
CA ILE A 21 5.23 0.73 5.22
C ILE A 21 5.76 -0.67 5.51
N ARG A 22 7.08 -0.83 5.55
CA ARG A 22 7.75 -2.11 5.80
C ARG A 22 8.88 -1.97 6.80
N GLU A 23 9.06 -2.97 7.64
CA GLU A 23 10.01 -2.91 8.75
C GLU A 23 11.46 -2.86 8.28
N THR A 24 11.82 -3.75 7.35
CA THR A 24 13.17 -3.84 6.78
C THR A 24 13.11 -4.07 5.27
N LEU A 25 14.25 -3.99 4.59
CA LEU A 25 14.35 -4.31 3.15
C LEU A 25 14.45 -5.81 2.86
N ASN A 26 14.52 -6.66 3.88
CA ASN A 26 14.56 -8.12 3.71
C ASN A 26 13.25 -8.65 3.10
N ALA A 27 13.33 -9.70 2.29
CA ALA A 27 12.18 -10.29 1.60
C ALA A 27 11.05 -10.73 2.56
N GLY A 28 11.41 -11.21 3.75
CA GLY A 28 10.50 -11.69 4.78
C GLY A 28 9.96 -10.61 5.74
N ALA A 29 10.25 -9.32 5.51
CA ALA A 29 9.90 -8.26 6.46
C ALA A 29 8.39 -8.13 6.70
N ASN A 30 8.04 -7.80 7.95
CA ASN A 30 6.72 -7.32 8.31
C ASN A 30 6.39 -6.06 7.48
N HIS A 31 5.18 -5.99 6.95
CA HIS A 31 4.74 -4.86 6.13
C HIS A 31 3.23 -4.67 6.18
N VAL A 32 2.80 -3.47 5.80
CA VAL A 32 1.44 -3.17 5.34
C VAL A 32 1.57 -2.44 4.01
N PHE A 33 0.87 -2.93 2.99
CA PHE A 33 0.86 -2.40 1.65
C PHE A 33 -0.57 -2.20 1.18
N LEU A 34 -0.93 -0.96 0.88
CA LEU A 34 -2.22 -0.56 0.33
C LEU A 34 -2.04 -0.22 -1.14
N PHE A 35 -2.76 -0.89 -2.04
CA PHE A 35 -2.49 -0.83 -3.47
C PHE A 35 -3.72 -1.00 -4.35
N ASP A 36 -3.65 -0.40 -5.54
CA ASP A 36 -4.52 -0.73 -6.66
C ASP A 36 -4.15 -2.09 -7.27
N TYR A 37 -5.18 -2.86 -7.60
CA TYR A 37 -5.14 -4.17 -8.22
C TYR A 37 -6.35 -4.31 -9.15
N ALA A 38 -6.16 -3.97 -10.42
CA ALA A 38 -7.21 -4.07 -11.45
C ALA A 38 -8.55 -3.44 -11.03
N SER A 39 -8.52 -2.16 -10.61
CA SER A 39 -9.67 -1.38 -10.13
C SER A 39 -10.24 -1.80 -8.76
N SER A 40 -9.66 -2.82 -8.13
CA SER A 40 -9.87 -3.10 -6.71
C SER A 40 -8.76 -2.46 -5.89
N ILE A 41 -9.09 -1.98 -4.70
CA ILE A 41 -8.10 -1.60 -3.71
C ILE A 41 -7.96 -2.74 -2.71
N LEU A 42 -6.74 -3.27 -2.61
CA LEU A 42 -6.38 -4.31 -1.67
C LEU A 42 -5.39 -3.78 -0.64
N ALA A 43 -5.46 -4.37 0.54
CA ALA A 43 -4.41 -4.32 1.54
C ALA A 43 -3.75 -5.69 1.62
N THR A 44 -2.43 -5.70 1.79
CA THR A 44 -1.71 -6.90 2.20
C THR A 44 -0.76 -6.61 3.34
N GLU A 45 -0.74 -7.52 4.29
CA GLU A 45 0.09 -7.41 5.48
C GLU A 45 0.84 -8.71 5.76
N ARG A 46 2.04 -8.56 6.31
CA ARG A 46 2.77 -9.64 6.96
C ARG A 46 2.98 -9.26 8.42
N THR A 47 2.39 -10.06 9.31
CA THR A 47 2.44 -9.84 10.76
C THR A 47 3.65 -10.49 11.43
N ASN A 48 4.21 -11.54 10.82
CA ASN A 48 5.36 -12.27 11.33
C ASN A 48 6.45 -12.43 10.26
N THR A 49 7.70 -12.25 10.66
CA THR A 49 8.82 -12.29 9.71
C THR A 49 8.91 -13.66 9.05
N GLY A 50 9.01 -13.67 7.72
CA GLY A 50 9.15 -14.89 6.92
C GLY A 50 7.85 -15.63 6.62
N THR A 51 6.69 -15.23 7.17
CA THR A 51 5.42 -15.89 6.87
C THR A 51 4.82 -15.42 5.55
N SER A 52 3.79 -16.11 5.08
CA SER A 52 2.94 -15.59 3.99
C SER A 52 2.28 -14.27 4.39
N SER A 53 2.02 -13.41 3.41
CA SER A 53 1.18 -12.23 3.60
C SER A 53 -0.29 -12.61 3.50
N SER A 54 -1.11 -11.94 4.29
CA SER A 54 -2.57 -11.96 4.18
C SER A 54 -3.03 -10.88 3.20
N TYR A 55 -4.12 -11.11 2.47
CA TYR A 55 -4.67 -10.17 1.50
C TYR A 55 -6.13 -9.91 1.83
N GLN A 56 -6.52 -8.64 1.81
CA GLN A 56 -7.88 -8.20 2.08
C GLN A 56 -8.33 -7.24 0.99
N TRP A 57 -9.54 -7.47 0.46
CA TRP A 57 -10.23 -6.46 -0.34
C TRP A 57 -10.74 -5.37 0.58
N VAL A 58 -10.41 -4.11 0.29
CA VAL A 58 -10.77 -2.96 1.14
C VAL A 58 -11.57 -1.88 0.41
N GLY A 59 -11.81 -2.06 -0.88
CA GLY A 59 -12.66 -1.17 -1.69
C GLY A 59 -12.43 -1.33 -3.18
N SER A 60 -13.03 -0.43 -3.95
CA SER A 60 -12.81 -0.30 -5.39
C SER A 60 -12.57 1.17 -5.74
N ALA A 61 -11.82 1.41 -6.81
CA ALA A 61 -11.55 2.73 -7.32
C ALA A 61 -11.18 2.69 -8.80
N THR A 62 -11.38 3.81 -9.50
CA THR A 62 -10.82 4.03 -10.83
C THR A 62 -9.66 5.00 -10.72
N LEU A 63 -8.55 4.68 -11.40
CA LEU A 63 -7.42 5.58 -11.46
C LEU A 63 -7.73 6.81 -12.33
N PRO A 64 -7.20 8.00 -11.99
CA PRO A 64 -6.27 8.25 -10.90
C PRO A 64 -6.93 8.25 -9.51
N TYR A 65 -6.28 7.68 -8.50
CA TYR A 65 -6.85 7.55 -7.15
C TYR A 65 -5.79 7.75 -6.06
N TRP A 66 -6.16 8.43 -4.97
CA TRP A 66 -5.27 8.68 -3.84
C TRP A 66 -5.36 7.56 -2.82
N LEU A 67 -4.19 7.11 -2.36
CA LEU A 67 -4.02 6.15 -1.28
C LEU A 67 -3.26 6.81 -0.13
N LYS A 68 -3.72 6.57 1.09
CA LYS A 68 -3.09 7.04 2.33
C LYS A 68 -2.95 5.89 3.31
N LEU A 69 -1.75 5.74 3.84
CA LEU A 69 -1.42 4.76 4.88
C LEU A 69 -0.85 5.48 6.10
N MET A 70 -1.57 5.36 7.21
CA MET A 70 -1.22 5.96 8.50
C MET A 70 -0.78 4.87 9.46
N ARG A 71 0.30 5.11 10.20
CA ARG A 71 0.80 4.25 11.26
C ARG A 71 0.82 5.01 12.57
N SER A 72 0.25 4.43 13.62
CA SER A 72 0.33 4.90 15.01
C SER A 72 0.72 3.71 15.90
N GLY A 73 1.95 3.71 16.41
CA GLY A 73 2.54 2.53 17.05
C GLY A 73 2.53 1.33 16.10
N ASN A 74 1.78 0.28 16.45
CA ASN A 74 1.60 -0.93 15.64
C ASN A 74 0.28 -0.97 14.86
N VAL A 75 -0.53 0.09 14.93
CA VAL A 75 -1.83 0.16 14.27
C VAL A 75 -1.71 0.92 12.96
N PHE A 76 -2.24 0.33 11.89
CA PHE A 76 -2.22 0.86 10.54
C PHE A 76 -3.63 1.13 10.05
N SER A 77 -3.90 2.37 9.66
CA SER A 77 -5.18 2.79 9.11
C SER A 77 -5.00 3.19 7.65
N MET A 78 -5.94 2.76 6.82
CA MET A 78 -5.88 2.87 5.37
C MET A 78 -7.03 3.76 4.90
N TYR A 79 -6.74 4.66 3.96
CA TYR A 79 -7.73 5.58 3.41
C TYR A 79 -7.56 5.74 1.91
N GLY A 80 -8.66 6.01 1.24
CA GLY A 80 -8.76 6.33 -0.18
C GLY A 80 -9.42 7.69 -0.40
N SER A 81 -9.12 8.31 -1.54
CA SER A 81 -9.75 9.57 -1.93
C SER A 81 -9.76 9.73 -3.46
N SER A 82 -10.86 10.25 -4.00
CA SER A 82 -11.00 10.60 -5.42
C SER A 82 -10.56 12.02 -5.75
N ASP A 83 -10.37 12.88 -4.74
CA ASP A 83 -10.05 14.30 -4.90
C ASP A 83 -8.82 14.76 -4.10
N GLY A 84 -8.23 13.89 -3.29
CA GLY A 84 -7.09 14.20 -2.42
C GLY A 84 -7.45 15.02 -1.16
N VAL A 85 -8.74 15.38 -0.99
CA VAL A 85 -9.24 16.25 0.08
C VAL A 85 -10.15 15.47 1.02
N ASN A 86 -11.15 14.79 0.48
CA ASN A 86 -12.11 13.98 1.22
C ASN A 86 -11.60 12.53 1.31
N TRP A 87 -11.31 12.08 2.53
CA TRP A 87 -10.72 10.77 2.79
C TRP A 87 -11.74 9.81 3.38
N VAL A 88 -11.91 8.66 2.73
CA VAL A 88 -12.76 7.57 3.21
C VAL A 88 -11.87 6.45 3.74
N GLN A 89 -12.19 5.93 4.92
CA GLN A 89 -11.47 4.79 5.49
C GLN A 89 -11.72 3.53 4.65
N LEU A 90 -10.66 2.81 4.34
CA LEU A 90 -10.68 1.57 3.58
C LEU A 90 -10.45 0.39 4.52
N GLY A 91 -11.47 -0.45 4.69
CA GLY A 91 -11.41 -1.61 5.58
C GLY A 91 -11.14 -1.27 7.06
N ALA A 92 -10.96 -2.32 7.85
CA ALA A 92 -10.57 -2.20 9.25
C ALA A 92 -9.07 -1.90 9.39
N SER A 93 -8.70 -1.16 10.44
CA SER A 93 -7.29 -0.97 10.80
C SER A 93 -6.60 -2.30 11.08
N GLN A 94 -5.35 -2.44 10.63
CA GLN A 94 -4.54 -3.64 10.82
C GLN A 94 -3.55 -3.43 11.96
N THR A 95 -3.30 -4.47 12.77
CA THR A 95 -2.26 -4.43 13.80
C THR A 95 -1.08 -5.27 13.36
N VAL A 96 0.05 -4.62 13.11
CA VAL A 96 1.30 -5.25 12.68
C VAL A 96 2.43 -4.73 13.56
N SER A 97 3.04 -5.60 14.36
CA SER A 97 4.19 -5.21 15.17
C SER A 97 5.39 -4.93 14.27
N MET A 98 5.96 -3.73 14.39
CA MET A 98 7.22 -3.35 13.73
C MET A 98 8.07 -2.49 14.66
N ALA A 99 9.37 -2.45 14.41
CA ALA A 99 10.27 -1.48 15.02
C ALA A 99 9.83 -0.02 14.83
N SER A 100 10.37 0.90 15.63
CA SER A 100 10.10 2.34 15.52
C SER A 100 10.60 2.91 14.20
N SER A 101 11.79 2.49 13.77
CA SER A 101 12.35 2.82 12.46
C SER A 101 11.84 1.85 11.40
N VAL A 102 11.29 2.39 10.31
CA VAL A 102 10.72 1.62 9.20
C VAL A 102 10.98 2.33 7.88
N TYR A 103 10.81 1.60 6.79
CA TYR A 103 10.83 2.15 5.44
C TYR A 103 9.40 2.48 5.02
N VAL A 104 9.23 3.66 4.43
CA VAL A 104 7.95 4.16 3.95
C VAL A 104 8.13 4.64 2.52
N GLY A 105 7.27 4.20 1.61
CA GLY A 105 7.45 4.58 0.21
C GLY A 105 6.40 4.02 -0.74
N LEU A 106 6.65 4.29 -2.01
CA LEU A 106 5.90 3.74 -3.13
C LEU A 106 6.36 2.29 -3.38
N ALA A 107 5.42 1.43 -3.72
CA ALA A 107 5.71 0.04 -4.05
C ALA A 107 4.95 -0.39 -5.31
N VAL A 108 5.64 -1.12 -6.18
CA VAL A 108 5.13 -1.70 -7.42
C VAL A 108 5.56 -3.15 -7.51
N SER A 109 4.64 -4.04 -7.88
CA SER A 109 4.90 -5.47 -8.06
C SER A 109 4.06 -5.99 -9.20
N ASN A 110 4.60 -6.91 -10.00
CA ASN A 110 3.82 -7.61 -11.02
C ASN A 110 3.40 -9.03 -10.59
N ARG A 111 3.71 -9.42 -9.35
CA ARG A 111 3.56 -10.79 -8.81
C ARG A 111 4.21 -11.91 -9.63
N THR A 112 5.08 -11.55 -10.56
CA THR A 112 5.86 -12.46 -11.38
C THR A 112 7.22 -11.86 -11.66
N THR A 113 8.21 -12.71 -11.92
CA THR A 113 9.54 -12.32 -12.39
C THR A 113 9.65 -12.34 -13.91
N ALA A 114 8.63 -12.84 -14.62
CA ALA A 114 8.65 -13.01 -16.08
C ALA A 114 8.33 -11.72 -16.86
N SER A 115 7.74 -10.72 -16.23
CA SER A 115 7.40 -9.44 -16.86
C SER A 115 7.35 -8.31 -15.84
N LEU A 116 7.51 -7.07 -16.32
CA LEU A 116 7.52 -5.87 -15.48
C LEU A 116 6.12 -5.28 -15.32
N ALA A 117 5.91 -4.60 -14.20
CA ALA A 117 4.83 -3.65 -14.01
C ALA A 117 5.42 -2.24 -13.91
N THR A 118 4.72 -1.26 -14.45
CA THR A 118 5.07 0.16 -14.37
C THR A 118 3.89 0.91 -13.78
N ALA A 119 4.14 1.78 -12.80
CA ALA A 119 3.12 2.65 -12.27
C ALA A 119 3.61 4.09 -12.20
N THR A 120 2.70 5.02 -12.46
CA THR A 120 2.96 6.45 -12.37
C THR A 120 2.30 6.96 -11.11
N PHE A 121 3.06 7.67 -10.29
CA PHE A 121 2.58 8.30 -9.06
C PHE A 121 2.82 9.80 -9.13
N ASP A 122 1.93 10.58 -8.53
CA ASP A 122 2.14 12.00 -8.27
C ASP A 122 1.56 12.39 -6.90
N ASN A 123 1.71 13.67 -6.52
CA ASN A 123 1.22 14.23 -5.25
C ASN A 123 1.65 13.40 -4.03
N VAL A 124 2.92 12.98 -4.02
CA VAL A 124 3.48 12.15 -2.95
C VAL A 124 3.84 13.03 -1.77
N SER A 125 3.37 12.69 -0.58
CA SER A 125 3.78 13.34 0.65
C SER A 125 4.05 12.33 1.76
N LEU A 126 5.05 12.65 2.57
CA LEU A 126 5.43 11.91 3.76
C LEU A 126 5.39 12.89 4.93
N SER A 127 4.79 12.47 6.04
CA SER A 127 4.94 13.17 7.30
C SER A 127 5.13 12.16 8.43
N THR A 128 5.91 12.53 9.43
CA THR A 128 5.83 11.85 10.72
C THR A 128 4.53 12.28 11.42
N PRO A 129 3.95 11.43 12.28
CA PRO A 129 3.01 11.91 13.28
C PRO A 129 3.61 13.05 14.10
#